data_AF-A0A2G2FB40-F1
#
_entry.id   AF-A0A2G2FB40-F1
#
_cell.length_a   1.000
_cell.length_b   1.000
_cell.length_c   1.000
_cell.angle_alpha   90.00
_cell.angle_beta   90.00
_cell.angle_gamma   90.00
#
_symmetry.space_group_name_H-M   'P 1'
#
loop_
_entity.id
_entity.type
_entity.pdbx_description
1 polymer ?
#
loop_
_entity_poly.entity_id
_entity_poly.type
_entity_poly.pdbx_seq_one_letter_code
_entity_poly.pdbx_strand_id
1 'polypeptide(L)'
;MTEQRRMPRTTFQIILWVILRLVILNAAILALSVTLSLIRNFIEQTDVFVVRFPFELFVTAFLLTNLVYIIGSLFEIIYLKLWDKKLNIYEFESKFFKGGIVMIVFVHAIGVVRYFIYYLG
;
A
#
# COMPACT_ATOMS: atom_id res chain seq x y z
N MET A 1 -20.77 -0.92 26.33
CA MET A 1 -19.54 -0.13 26.10
C MET A 1 -18.40 -0.87 26.80
N THR A 2 -17.76 -1.80 26.10
CA THR A 2 -16.69 -2.64 26.67
C THR A 2 -15.34 -1.99 26.39
N GLU A 3 -14.78 -1.34 27.41
CA GLU A 3 -13.38 -0.91 27.42
C GLU A 3 -12.50 -2.16 27.32
N GLN A 4 -12.10 -2.51 26.10
CA GLN A 4 -11.05 -3.49 25.87
C GLN A 4 -9.73 -2.87 26.36
N ARG A 5 -9.39 -3.13 27.63
CA ARG A 5 -8.07 -2.86 28.22
C ARG A 5 -7.03 -3.65 27.43
N ARG A 6 -6.47 -3.05 26.38
CA ARG A 6 -5.30 -3.60 25.69
C ARG A 6 -4.12 -3.47 26.65
N MET A 7 -3.55 -4.60 27.05
CA MET A 7 -2.33 -4.63 27.86
C MET A 7 -1.24 -3.77 27.22
N PRO A 8 -0.39 -3.08 28.01
CA PRO A 8 0.72 -2.29 27.49
C PRO A 8 1.65 -3.22 26.72
N ARG A 9 1.67 -3.07 25.41
CA ARG A 9 2.54 -3.84 24.51
C ARG A 9 3.91 -3.20 24.49
N THR A 10 4.96 -4.02 24.46
CA THR A 10 6.34 -3.54 24.40
C THR A 10 6.59 -2.83 23.05
N THR A 11 7.52 -1.88 23.03
CA THR A 11 7.93 -1.17 21.80
C THR A 11 8.24 -2.14 20.65
N PHE A 12 8.83 -3.30 20.96
CA PHE A 12 9.10 -4.37 20.02
C PHE A 12 7.84 -4.90 19.31
N GLN A 13 6.75 -5.13 20.04
CA GLN A 13 5.48 -5.61 19.46
C GLN A 13 4.85 -4.58 18.53
N ILE A 14 5.05 -3.28 18.80
CA ILE A 14 4.56 -2.20 17.94
C ILE A 14 5.35 -2.17 16.64
N ILE A 15 6.68 -2.25 16.71
CA ILE A 15 7.55 -2.29 15.54
C ILE A 15 7.22 -3.50 14.66
N LEU A 16 7.09 -4.69 15.26
CA LEU A 16 6.74 -5.91 14.55
C LEU A 16 5.38 -5.79 13.85
N TRP A 17 4.40 -5.18 14.50
CA TRP A 17 3.07 -4.93 13.92
C TRP A 17 3.12 -4.04 12.68
N VAL A 18 3.88 -2.94 12.73
CA VAL A 18 4.05 -2.03 11.59
C VAL A 18 4.78 -2.72 10.44
N ILE A 19 5.84 -3.47 10.73
CA ILE A 19 6.60 -4.24 9.73
C ILE A 19 5.70 -5.27 9.06
N LEU A 20 4.93 -6.04 9.83
CA LEU A 20 4.02 -7.05 9.28
C LEU A 20 3.04 -6.43 8.28
N ARG A 21 2.46 -5.27 8.61
CA ARG A 21 1.52 -4.59 7.72
C ARG A 21 2.18 -4.00 6.49
N LEU A 22 3.40 -3.50 6.62
CA LEU A 22 4.19 -3.07 5.47
C LEU A 22 4.47 -4.26 4.53
N VAL A 23 4.83 -5.42 5.07
CA VAL A 23 4.98 -6.66 4.29
C VAL A 23 3.68 -7.04 3.59
N ILE A 24 2.53 -6.97 4.28
CA ILE A 24 1.21 -7.27 3.69
C ILE A 24 0.90 -6.32 2.53
N LEU A 25 1.12 -5.00 2.68
CA LEU A 25 0.90 -4.03 1.60
C LEU A 25 1.76 -4.35 0.39
N ASN A 26 3.05 -4.63 0.60
CA ASN A 26 3.97 -4.93 -0.48
C ASN A 26 3.67 -6.27 -1.17
N ALA A 27 3.26 -7.29 -0.40
CA ALA A 27 2.80 -8.55 -0.94
C ALA A 27 1.53 -8.37 -1.80
N ALA A 28 0.60 -7.51 -1.37
CA ALA A 28 -0.60 -7.20 -2.15
C ALA A 28 -0.27 -6.48 -3.48
N ILE A 29 0.66 -5.52 -3.46
CA ILE A 29 1.15 -4.83 -4.67
C ILE A 29 1.78 -5.82 -5.64
N LEU A 30 2.65 -6.70 -5.14
CA LEU A 30 3.30 -7.72 -5.94
C LEU A 30 2.28 -8.69 -6.55
N ALA A 31 1.35 -9.19 -5.74
CA ALA A 31 0.30 -10.11 -6.20
C ALA A 31 -0.53 -9.48 -7.33
N LEU A 32 -1.01 -8.25 -7.15
CA LEU A 32 -1.79 -7.55 -8.18
C LEU A 32 -0.99 -7.30 -9.46
N SER A 33 0.27 -6.89 -9.34
CA SER A 33 1.15 -6.65 -10.49
C SER A 33 1.42 -7.94 -11.28
N VAL A 34 1.63 -9.05 -10.59
CA VAL A 34 1.79 -10.38 -11.20
C VAL A 34 0.49 -10.84 -11.85
N THR A 35 -0.65 -10.68 -11.18
CA THR A 35 -1.97 -11.02 -11.76
C THR A 35 -2.24 -10.23 -13.04
N LEU A 36 -1.95 -8.92 -13.07
CA LEU A 36 -2.09 -8.11 -14.27
C LEU A 36 -1.15 -8.57 -15.40
N SER A 37 0.09 -8.93 -15.06
CA SER A 37 1.06 -9.48 -16.02
C SER A 37 0.55 -10.79 -16.64
N LEU A 38 -0.01 -11.70 -15.81
CA LEU A 38 -0.60 -12.95 -16.28
C LEU A 38 -1.81 -12.71 -17.17
N ILE A 39 -2.78 -11.89 -16.73
CA ILE A 39 -3.99 -11.56 -17.51
C ILE A 39 -3.59 -11.01 -18.88
N ARG A 40 -2.61 -10.11 -18.91
CA ARG A 40 -2.11 -9.55 -20.16
C ARG A 40 -1.51 -10.61 -21.08
N ASN A 41 -0.65 -11.50 -20.55
CA ASN A 41 -0.05 -12.57 -21.36
C ASN A 41 -1.10 -13.53 -21.95
N PHE A 42 -2.27 -13.65 -21.33
CA PHE A 42 -3.40 -14.39 -21.91
C PHE A 42 -4.10 -13.65 -23.06
N ILE A 43 -4.04 -12.31 -23.08
CA ILE A 43 -4.70 -11.47 -24.09
C ILE A 43 -3.77 -11.17 -25.28
N GLU A 44 -2.48 -10.90 -25.01
CA GLU A 44 -1.48 -10.51 -26.00
C GLU A 44 -0.40 -11.60 -26.14
N GLN A 45 -0.28 -12.24 -27.31
CA GLN A 45 0.85 -13.13 -27.64
C GLN A 45 2.01 -12.33 -28.26
N THR A 46 2.62 -11.38 -27.54
CA THR A 46 3.68 -10.53 -28.13
C THR A 46 4.85 -10.14 -27.21
N ASP A 47 5.96 -9.79 -27.88
CA ASP A 47 7.37 -9.63 -27.49
C ASP A 47 7.75 -8.91 -26.18
N VAL A 48 8.97 -9.24 -25.73
CA VAL A 48 9.70 -8.83 -24.50
C VAL A 48 9.62 -7.33 -24.10
N PHE A 49 9.35 -6.42 -25.04
CA PHE A 49 9.17 -4.97 -24.77
C PHE A 49 7.94 -4.64 -23.89
N VAL A 50 7.04 -5.61 -23.76
CA VAL A 50 5.76 -5.57 -23.05
C VAL A 50 5.92 -5.65 -21.52
N VAL A 51 7.00 -6.19 -20.97
CA VAL A 51 7.22 -6.35 -19.51
C VAL A 51 7.32 -5.01 -18.76
N ARG A 52 7.55 -3.91 -19.48
CA ARG A 52 7.74 -2.57 -18.91
C ARG A 52 6.50 -2.02 -18.19
N PHE A 53 5.29 -2.25 -18.72
CA PHE A 53 4.07 -1.66 -18.14
C PHE A 53 3.72 -2.24 -16.75
N PRO A 54 3.62 -3.57 -16.56
CA PRO A 54 3.38 -4.14 -15.22
C PRO A 54 4.48 -3.77 -14.22
N PHE A 55 5.72 -3.66 -14.68
CA PHE A 55 6.84 -3.25 -13.85
C PHE A 55 6.77 -1.77 -13.44
N GLU A 56 6.45 -0.86 -14.36
CA GLU A 56 6.21 0.56 -14.05
C GLU A 56 5.08 0.71 -13.02
N LEU A 57 3.96 -0.01 -13.22
CA LEU A 57 2.84 -0.05 -12.29
C LEU A 57 3.26 -0.53 -10.90
N PHE A 58 4.04 -1.62 -10.84
CA PHE A 58 4.59 -2.16 -9.59
C PHE A 58 5.43 -1.10 -8.87
N VAL A 59 6.39 -0.48 -9.56
CA VAL A 59 7.29 0.53 -8.96
C VAL A 59 6.50 1.74 -8.48
N THR A 60 5.56 2.26 -9.28
CA THR A 60 4.71 3.39 -8.89
C THR A 60 3.84 3.05 -7.69
N ALA A 61 3.18 1.90 -7.68
CA ALA A 61 2.35 1.47 -6.56
C ALA A 61 3.18 1.24 -5.30
N PHE A 62 4.36 0.60 -5.43
CA PHE A 62 5.31 0.38 -4.34
C PHE A 62 5.74 1.70 -3.72
N LEU A 63 6.22 2.65 -4.52
CA LEU A 63 6.70 3.94 -4.01
C LEU A 63 5.58 4.76 -3.38
N LEU A 64 4.46 4.96 -4.08
CA LEU A 64 3.37 5.80 -3.58
C LEU A 64 2.72 5.21 -2.32
N THR A 65 2.48 3.90 -2.30
CA THR A 65 1.81 3.26 -1.14
C THR A 65 2.71 3.29 0.09
N ASN A 66 4.00 2.95 -0.04
CA ASN A 66 4.93 3.01 1.09
C ASN A 66 5.13 4.46 1.55
N LEU A 67 5.19 5.43 0.63
CA LEU A 67 5.32 6.85 0.96
C LEU A 67 4.10 7.35 1.74
N VAL A 68 2.88 7.07 1.29
CA VAL A 68 1.65 7.43 2.00
C VAL A 68 1.60 6.79 3.39
N TYR A 69 1.96 5.51 3.49
CA TYR A 69 1.90 4.79 4.75
C TYR A 69 2.94 5.29 5.77
N ILE A 70 4.20 5.46 5.35
CA ILE A 70 5.30 5.89 6.21
C ILE A 70 5.15 7.37 6.58
N ILE A 71 5.00 8.25 5.58
CA ILE A 71 4.90 9.70 5.85
C ILE A 71 3.63 10.01 6.62
N GLY A 72 2.49 9.40 6.26
CA GLY A 72 1.24 9.58 6.97
C GLY A 72 1.36 9.19 8.45
N SER A 73 1.95 8.01 8.72
CA SER A 73 2.19 7.55 10.09
C SER A 73 3.15 8.46 10.85
N LEU A 74 4.25 8.91 10.22
CA LEU A 74 5.22 9.82 10.85
C LEU A 74 4.59 11.19 11.16
N PHE A 75 3.82 11.74 10.22
CA PHE A 75 3.17 13.03 10.38
C PHE A 75 2.18 13.00 11.55
N GLU A 76 1.40 11.93 11.66
CA GLU A 76 0.47 11.76 12.79
C GLU A 76 1.21 11.62 14.12
N ILE A 77 2.32 10.88 14.16
CA ILE A 77 3.16 10.76 15.37
C ILE A 77 3.68 12.14 15.80
N ILE A 78 4.21 12.92 14.85
CA ILE A 78 4.72 14.27 15.11
C ILE A 78 3.58 15.18 15.58
N TYR A 79 2.44 15.14 14.90
CA TYR A 79 1.26 15.94 15.24
C TYR A 79 0.74 15.64 16.64
N LEU A 80 0.58 14.36 17.00
CA LEU A 80 0.11 13.97 18.33
C LEU A 80 1.10 14.35 19.42
N LYS A 81 2.41 14.24 19.14
CA LYS A 81 3.48 14.65 20.07
C LYS A 81 3.52 16.17 20.27
N LEU A 82 3.36 16.95 19.21
CA LEU A 82 3.34 18.42 19.28
C LEU A 82 2.13 18.94 20.07
N TRP A 83 1.00 18.22 20.07
CA TRP A 83 -0.23 18.58 20.80
C TRP A 83 -0.39 17.88 22.15
N ASP A 84 0.64 17.17 22.63
CA ASP A 84 0.64 16.40 23.88
C ASP A 84 -0.58 15.47 24.05
N LYS A 85 -1.05 14.91 22.93
CA LYS A 85 -2.17 13.97 22.90
C LYS A 85 -1.68 12.54 23.12
N LYS A 86 -2.53 11.71 23.73
CA LYS A 86 -2.24 10.28 23.92
C LYS A 86 -1.98 9.60 22.55
N LEU A 87 -0.81 9.00 22.39
CA LEU A 87 -0.42 8.26 21.20
C LEU A 87 -1.07 6.87 21.18
N ASN A 88 -2.12 6.70 20.37
CA ASN A 88 -2.71 5.39 20.09
C ASN A 88 -2.25 4.89 18.71
N ILE A 89 -1.09 4.24 18.66
CA ILE A 89 -0.44 3.82 17.41
C ILE A 89 -1.35 2.95 16.54
N TYR A 90 -2.09 2.03 17.15
CA TYR A 90 -2.96 1.11 16.42
C TYR A 90 -4.12 1.78 15.68
N GLU A 91 -4.63 2.88 16.24
CA GLU A 91 -5.79 3.53 15.68
C GLU A 91 -5.43 4.31 14.42
N PHE A 92 -4.38 5.12 14.46
CA PHE A 92 -3.95 5.87 13.28
C PHE A 92 -3.29 4.97 12.25
N GLU A 93 -2.47 3.98 12.67
CA GLU A 93 -1.82 3.05 11.75
C GLU A 93 -2.89 2.31 10.92
N SER A 94 -3.99 1.88 11.55
CA SER A 94 -5.10 1.25 10.83
C SER A 94 -5.74 2.16 9.77
N LYS A 95 -5.82 3.48 10.01
CA LYS A 95 -6.29 4.45 9.02
C LYS A 95 -5.32 4.54 7.84
N PHE A 96 -4.01 4.64 8.10
CA PHE A 96 -3.00 4.71 7.03
C PHE A 96 -2.83 3.40 6.28
N PHE A 97 -3.00 2.24 6.91
CA PHE A 97 -3.02 0.95 6.23
C PHE A 97 -4.18 0.85 5.24
N LYS A 98 -5.39 1.28 5.66
CA LYS A 98 -6.54 1.38 4.76
C LYS A 98 -6.28 2.37 3.63
N GLY A 99 -5.68 3.53 3.94
CA GLY A 99 -5.24 4.51 2.95
C GLY A 99 -4.26 3.90 1.94
N GLY A 100 -3.32 3.07 2.40
CA GLY A 100 -2.41 2.31 1.57
C GLY A 100 -3.14 1.36 0.63
N ILE A 101 -4.07 0.56 1.14
CA ILE A 101 -4.90 -0.34 0.29
C ILE A 101 -5.65 0.47 -0.78
N VAL A 102 -6.27 1.59 -0.41
CA VAL A 102 -6.98 2.46 -1.36
C VAL A 102 -6.01 2.99 -2.42
N MET A 103 -4.80 3.39 -2.03
CA MET A 103 -3.77 3.85 -2.97
C MET A 103 -3.35 2.74 -3.95
N ILE A 104 -3.17 1.51 -3.47
CA ILE A 104 -2.88 0.35 -4.32
C ILE A 104 -3.96 0.21 -5.39
N VAL A 105 -5.24 0.15 -4.97
CA VAL A 105 -6.37 -0.01 -5.89
C VAL A 105 -6.43 1.15 -6.88
N PHE A 106 -6.26 2.39 -6.41
CA PHE A 106 -6.31 3.59 -7.24
C PHE A 106 -5.22 3.60 -8.32
N VAL A 107 -3.97 3.31 -7.96
CA VAL A 107 -2.85 3.26 -8.90
C VAL A 107 -3.04 2.16 -9.94
N HIS A 108 -3.48 0.96 -9.52
CA HIS A 108 -3.73 -0.14 -10.45
C HIS A 108 -4.90 0.16 -11.38
N ALA A 109 -5.99 0.75 -10.88
CA ALA A 109 -7.13 1.16 -11.71
C ALA A 109 -6.71 2.17 -12.78
N ILE A 110 -5.96 3.20 -12.41
CA ILE A 110 -5.41 4.18 -13.36
C ILE A 110 -4.52 3.50 -14.40
N GLY A 111 -3.64 2.61 -13.95
CA GLY A 111 -2.76 1.87 -14.87
C GLY A 111 -3.55 1.08 -15.89
N VAL A 112 -4.55 0.30 -15.45
CA VAL A 112 -5.42 -0.47 -16.34
C VAL A 112 -6.14 0.42 -17.36
N VAL A 113 -6.69 1.56 -16.92
CA VAL A 113 -7.32 2.53 -17.83
C VAL A 113 -6.31 3.07 -18.85
N ARG A 114 -5.11 3.46 -18.40
CA ARG A 114 -4.03 3.92 -19.29
C ARG A 114 -3.66 2.86 -20.32
N TYR A 115 -3.61 1.59 -19.93
CA TYR A 115 -3.35 0.47 -20.82
C TYR A 115 -4.43 0.33 -21.90
N PHE A 116 -5.72 0.37 -21.53
CA PHE A 116 -6.80 0.32 -22.52
C PHE A 116 -6.79 1.51 -23.48
N ILE A 117 -6.49 2.72 -23.01
CA ILE A 117 -6.36 3.91 -23.88
C ILE A 117 -5.25 3.70 -24.90
N TYR A 118 -4.08 3.21 -24.48
CA TYR A 118 -2.96 2.94 -25.38
C TYR A 118 -3.23 1.80 -26.37
N TYR A 119 -4.02 0.80 -25.96
CA TYR A 119 -4.35 -0.33 -26.82
C TYR A 119 -5.43 -0.02 -27.86
N LEU A 120 -6.42 0.82 -27.53
CA LEU A 120 -7.57 1.11 -28.39
C LEU A 120 -7.43 2.38 -29.24
N GLY A 121 -6.51 3.28 -28.89
CA GLY A 121 -6.24 4.54 -29.60
C GLY A 121 -5.02 4.46 -30.48
#